data_AF-A0A550HLL9-F1
#
_entry.id   AF-A0A550HLL9-F1
#
_cell.length_a   1.000
_cell.length_b   1.000
_cell.length_c   1.000
_cell.angle_alpha   90.00
_cell.angle_beta   90.00
_cell.angle_gamma   90.00
#
_symmetry.space_group_name_H-M   'P 1'
#
loop_
_entity.id
_entity.type
_entity.pdbx_description
1 polymer ?
#
loop_
_entity_poly.entity_id
_entity_poly.type
_entity_poly.pdbx_seq_one_letter_code
_entity_poly.pdbx_strand_id
1 'polypeptide(L)'
;MDGEPHSRLDELQRDPYPHYERARRAKGLTFIPELDAWLAARDEDVREILRRPDDFSSANALRPDVMPAPPSSRFDITRTPGRHLAFGLGVHTCPGSQLAREQLRLTLEQLTTRFPTLRLTDDHPVTMRPTLIHRSPENLHITW
;
A
#
# COMPACT_ATOMS: atom_id res chain seq x y z
N MET A 1 22.10 -25.10 8.44
CA MET A 1 21.77 -24.04 7.45
C MET A 1 20.27 -24.16 7.27
N ASP A 2 19.55 -23.45 8.13
CA ASP A 2 18.20 -23.84 8.52
C ASP A 2 17.20 -22.95 7.79
N GLY A 3 16.42 -23.53 6.88
CA GLY A 3 15.44 -22.84 6.04
C GLY A 3 14.16 -22.37 6.76
N GLU A 4 14.20 -22.20 8.08
CA GLU A 4 13.05 -21.91 8.94
C GLU A 4 12.46 -20.48 8.85
N PRO A 5 13.22 -19.39 8.64
CA PRO A 5 12.66 -18.04 8.73
C PRO A 5 11.69 -17.71 7.59
N HIS A 6 12.02 -18.16 6.37
CA HIS A 6 11.24 -17.87 5.17
C HIS A 6 9.92 -18.65 5.17
N SER A 7 9.91 -19.91 5.64
CA SER A 7 8.68 -20.70 5.69
C SER A 7 7.65 -20.14 6.67
N ARG A 8 8.09 -19.62 7.83
CA ARG A 8 7.19 -18.99 8.83
C ARG A 8 6.61 -17.66 8.34
N LEU A 9 7.41 -16.86 7.64
CA LEU A 9 6.96 -15.64 6.98
C LEU A 9 5.93 -15.95 5.88
N ASP A 10 6.17 -16.96 5.06
CA ASP A 10 5.25 -17.40 4.00
C ASP A 10 3.93 -17.94 4.58
N GLU A 11 3.99 -18.67 5.69
CA GLU A 11 2.81 -19.13 6.42
C GLU A 11 1.99 -17.96 7.00
N LEU A 12 2.67 -16.99 7.62
CA LEU A 12 2.03 -15.78 8.12
C LEU A 12 1.36 -14.98 7.00
N GLN A 13 2.01 -14.87 5.84
CA GLN A 13 1.43 -14.18 4.69
C GLN A 13 0.20 -14.91 4.13
N ARG A 14 0.18 -16.23 4.21
CA ARG A 14 -0.93 -17.06 3.74
C ARG A 14 -2.14 -16.99 4.68
N ASP A 15 -1.91 -17.01 5.99
CA ASP A 15 -2.96 -16.87 7.01
C ASP A 15 -2.46 -16.08 8.25
N PRO A 16 -2.73 -14.77 8.33
CA PRO A 16 -2.32 -13.96 9.48
C PRO A 16 -3.33 -13.97 10.63
N TYR A 17 -4.51 -14.56 10.47
CA TYR A 17 -5.60 -14.41 11.44
C TYR A 17 -5.28 -14.95 12.85
N PRO A 18 -4.59 -16.09 13.01
CA PRO A 18 -4.18 -16.55 14.34
C PRO A 18 -3.28 -15.54 15.08
N HIS A 19 -2.38 -14.86 14.36
CA HIS A 19 -1.51 -13.83 14.94
C HIS A 19 -2.32 -12.61 15.36
N TYR A 20 -3.34 -12.22 14.59
CA TYR A 20 -4.23 -11.12 14.93
C TYR A 20 -5.17 -11.43 16.09
N GLU A 21 -5.69 -12.66 16.18
CA GLU A 21 -6.49 -13.07 17.34
C GLU A 21 -5.69 -13.01 18.63
N ARG A 22 -4.44 -13.50 18.59
CA ARG A 22 -3.52 -13.39 19.70
C ARG A 22 -3.25 -11.91 20.05
N ALA A 23 -2.96 -11.09 19.06
CA ALA A 23 -2.67 -9.68 19.26
C ALA A 23 -3.87 -8.88 19.80
N ARG A 24 -5.10 -9.23 19.41
CA ARG A 24 -6.34 -8.60 19.94
C ARG A 24 -6.62 -8.98 21.39
N ARG A 25 -6.17 -10.15 21.84
CA ARG A 25 -6.30 -10.61 23.24
C ARG A 25 -5.20 -10.07 24.14
N ALA A 26 -4.00 -9.83 23.59
CA ALA A 26 -2.88 -9.27 24.32
C ALA A 26 -3.09 -7.78 24.61
N LYS A 27 -2.80 -7.35 25.84
CA LYS A 27 -2.87 -5.93 26.22
C LYS A 27 -1.67 -5.18 25.63
N GLY A 28 -1.91 -4.07 24.94
CA GLY A 28 -0.86 -3.24 24.33
C GLY A 28 -0.34 -3.80 23.00
N LEU A 29 0.91 -3.46 22.67
CA LEU A 29 1.55 -3.88 21.43
C LEU A 29 1.97 -5.35 21.48
N THR A 30 1.79 -6.07 20.38
CA THR A 30 2.25 -7.46 20.23
C THR A 30 3.40 -7.52 19.25
N PHE A 31 4.58 -7.95 19.70
CA PHE A 31 5.69 -8.21 18.79
C PHE A 31 5.43 -9.49 17.99
N ILE A 32 5.60 -9.42 16.67
CA ILE A 32 5.48 -10.53 15.74
C ILE A 32 6.88 -10.83 15.22
N PRO A 33 7.58 -11.85 15.76
CA PRO A 33 8.96 -12.16 15.38
C PRO A 33 9.14 -12.43 13.90
N GLU A 34 8.14 -13.03 13.25
CA GLU A 34 8.18 -13.30 11.81
C GLU A 34 8.25 -12.01 11.00
N LEU A 35 7.58 -10.94 11.45
CA LEU A 35 7.61 -9.63 10.79
C LEU A 35 8.73 -8.72 11.29
N ASP A 36 9.44 -9.12 12.34
CA ASP A 36 10.34 -8.26 13.12
C ASP A 36 9.69 -6.91 13.47
N ALA A 37 8.39 -6.95 13.85
CA ALA A 37 7.58 -5.75 13.99
C ALA A 37 6.62 -5.83 15.17
N TRP A 38 6.32 -4.66 15.75
CA TRP A 38 5.26 -4.49 16.73
C TRP A 38 3.92 -4.21 16.05
N LEU A 39 2.90 -5.00 16.39
CA LEU A 39 1.53 -4.86 15.91
C LEU A 39 0.64 -4.24 16.99
N ALA A 40 -0.09 -3.19 16.62
CA ALA A 40 -1.21 -2.66 17.40
C ALA A 40 -2.53 -3.23 16.84
N ALA A 41 -3.25 -4.03 17.64
CA ALA A 41 -4.43 -4.76 17.17
C ALA A 41 -5.74 -4.42 17.89
N ARG A 42 -5.69 -3.71 19.02
CA ARG A 42 -6.88 -3.31 19.80
C ARG A 42 -7.22 -1.86 19.51
N ASP A 43 -8.51 -1.55 19.39
CA ASP A 43 -9.00 -0.20 19.06
C ASP A 43 -8.49 0.86 20.04
N GLU A 44 -8.47 0.56 21.34
CA GLU A 44 -7.94 1.48 22.36
C GLU A 44 -6.45 1.81 22.14
N ASP A 45 -5.64 0.79 21.81
CA ASP A 45 -4.21 0.93 21.61
C ASP A 45 -3.92 1.71 20.31
N VAL A 46 -4.70 1.44 19.23
CA VAL A 46 -4.61 2.19 17.97
C VAL A 46 -4.98 3.67 18.17
N ARG A 47 -6.06 3.95 18.89
CA ARG A 47 -6.50 5.34 19.15
C ARG A 47 -5.50 6.11 20.01
N GLU A 48 -4.87 5.45 20.98
CA GLU A 48 -3.82 6.07 21.80
C GLU A 48 -2.58 6.41 20.95
N ILE A 49 -2.11 5.47 20.15
CA ILE A 49 -0.97 5.65 19.24
C ILE A 49 -1.22 6.84 18.29
N LEU A 50 -2.40 6.88 17.66
CA LEU A 50 -2.75 7.94 16.71
C LEU A 50 -2.91 9.33 17.35
N ARG A 51 -3.13 9.40 18.67
CA ARG A 51 -3.20 10.68 19.41
C ARG A 51 -1.83 11.18 19.90
N ARG A 52 -0.80 10.35 19.81
CA ARG A 52 0.56 10.66 20.28
C ARG A 52 1.58 10.58 19.13
N PRO A 53 1.41 11.39 18.06
CA PRO A 53 2.27 11.33 16.89
C PRO A 53 3.73 11.75 17.15
N ASP A 54 4.01 12.44 18.27
CA ASP A 54 5.38 12.76 18.69
C ASP A 54 6.13 11.53 19.24
N ASP A 55 5.39 10.61 19.87
CA ASP A 55 5.93 9.37 20.43
C ASP A 55 5.89 8.21 19.42
N PHE A 56 4.84 8.15 18.60
CA PHE A 56 4.60 7.11 17.62
C PHE A 56 4.49 7.70 16.23
N SER A 57 5.61 7.70 15.51
CA SER A 57 5.69 8.29 14.18
C SER A 57 6.46 7.42 13.21
N SER A 58 5.92 7.24 12.00
CA SER A 58 6.71 6.82 10.85
C SER A 58 7.61 7.95 10.34
N ALA A 59 7.60 9.14 10.97
CA ALA A 59 8.45 10.26 10.59
C ALA A 59 9.93 9.89 10.59
N ASN A 60 10.41 8.94 11.41
CA ASN A 60 11.82 8.51 11.35
C ASN A 60 12.09 7.40 10.33
N ALA A 61 11.03 6.75 9.82
CA ALA A 61 11.13 5.77 8.73
C ALA A 61 11.00 6.40 7.34
N LEU A 62 10.41 7.61 7.24
CA LEU A 62 10.10 8.30 5.99
C LEU A 62 10.35 9.80 6.11
N ARG A 63 11.59 10.24 6.39
CA ARG A 63 11.98 11.64 6.15
C ARG A 63 12.49 11.77 4.72
N PRO A 64 11.68 12.27 3.78
CA PRO A 64 12.24 12.65 2.50
C PRO A 64 13.12 13.89 2.70
N ASP A 65 14.26 13.91 2.01
CA ASP A 65 15.14 15.06 1.82
C ASP A 65 14.43 16.24 1.15
N VAL A 66 13.28 15.99 0.51
CA VAL A 66 12.43 16.98 -0.14
C VAL A 66 10.95 16.69 0.15
N MET A 67 10.22 17.70 0.65
CA MET A 67 8.80 17.59 0.96
C MET A 67 7.97 17.22 -0.29
N PRO A 68 7.11 16.19 -0.26
CA PRO A 68 6.20 15.90 -1.37
C PRO A 68 5.18 17.03 -1.55
N ALA A 69 4.60 17.13 -2.74
CA ALA A 69 3.53 18.08 -3.01
C ALA A 69 2.33 17.82 -2.08
N PRO A 70 1.54 18.86 -1.70
CA PRO A 70 0.36 18.69 -0.87
C PRO A 70 -0.62 17.66 -1.46
N PRO A 71 -1.29 16.84 -0.62
CA PRO A 71 -2.29 15.91 -1.12
C PRO A 71 -3.43 16.67 -1.81
N SER A 72 -3.75 16.26 -3.05
CA SER A 72 -4.88 16.77 -3.82
C SER A 72 -5.92 15.68 -3.95
N SER A 73 -7.17 15.99 -3.61
CA SER A 73 -8.33 15.12 -3.91
C SER A 73 -8.74 15.19 -5.38
N ARG A 74 -8.20 16.15 -6.15
CA ARG A 74 -8.45 16.32 -7.58
C ARG A 74 -7.36 15.61 -8.38
N PHE A 75 -7.79 14.74 -9.29
CA PHE A 75 -6.92 14.18 -10.33
C PHE A 75 -6.68 15.24 -11.42
N ASP A 76 -5.42 15.65 -11.57
CA ASP A 76 -4.98 16.59 -12.60
C ASP A 76 -3.75 16.03 -13.30
N ILE A 77 -3.92 15.58 -14.54
CA ILE A 77 -2.83 15.01 -15.36
C ILE A 77 -1.87 16.09 -15.89
N THR A 78 -2.30 17.36 -15.90
CA THR A 78 -1.53 18.50 -16.43
C THR A 78 -0.67 19.18 -15.38
N ARG A 79 -0.77 18.77 -14.11
CA ARG A 79 0.03 19.30 -13.02
C ARG A 79 1.52 19.17 -13.32
N THR A 80 2.32 20.14 -12.88
CA THR A 80 3.78 19.98 -12.84
C THR A 80 4.10 18.72 -12.02
N PRO A 81 4.87 17.76 -12.57
CA PRO A 81 5.21 16.53 -11.86
C PRO A 81 5.95 16.84 -10.55
N GLY A 82 5.25 16.68 -9.42
CA GLY A 82 5.83 16.77 -8.08
C GLY A 82 6.35 15.41 -7.59
N ARG A 83 7.29 15.44 -6.63
CA ARG A 83 7.75 14.22 -5.95
C ARG A 83 6.57 13.51 -5.27
N HIS A 84 6.50 12.19 -5.43
CA HIS A 84 5.53 11.31 -4.81
C HIS A 84 6.23 10.06 -4.30
N LEU A 85 5.65 9.40 -3.29
CA LEU A 85 6.26 8.25 -2.61
C LEU A 85 5.78 6.90 -3.15
N ALA A 86 5.10 6.86 -4.31
CA ALA A 86 4.52 5.63 -4.84
C ALA A 86 5.57 4.56 -5.22
N PHE A 87 6.84 4.94 -5.34
CA PHE A 87 7.96 4.04 -5.61
C PHE A 87 9.01 4.04 -4.48
N GLY A 88 8.65 4.50 -3.28
CA GLY A 88 9.60 4.65 -2.18
C GLY A 88 10.65 5.73 -2.42
N LEU A 89 11.68 5.76 -1.58
CA LEU A 89 12.78 6.73 -1.60
C LEU A 89 14.05 6.10 -0.99
N GLY A 90 15.23 6.64 -1.32
CA GLY A 90 16.49 6.25 -0.70
C GLY A 90 16.96 4.86 -1.11
N VAL A 91 17.63 4.15 -0.20
CA VAL A 91 18.21 2.81 -0.46
C VAL A 91 17.16 1.74 -0.78
N HIS A 92 15.88 2.00 -0.46
CA HIS A 92 14.75 1.14 -0.78
C HIS A 92 13.85 1.71 -1.89
N THR A 93 14.37 2.66 -2.69
CA THR A 93 13.66 3.10 -3.90
C THR A 93 13.39 1.91 -4.82
N CYS A 94 12.20 1.87 -5.42
CA CYS A 94 11.78 0.74 -6.25
C CYS A 94 12.73 0.61 -7.46
N PRO A 95 13.47 -0.52 -7.58
CA PRO A 95 14.37 -0.73 -8.72
C PRO A 95 13.58 -0.88 -10.04
N GLY A 96 12.33 -1.33 -9.97
CA GLY A 96 11.43 -1.46 -11.12
C GLY A 96 10.69 -0.18 -11.54
N SER A 97 10.99 0.96 -10.91
CA SER A 97 10.24 2.22 -11.11
C SER A 97 10.23 2.71 -12.57
N GLN A 98 11.34 2.57 -13.29
CA GLN A 98 11.44 2.96 -14.71
C GLN A 98 10.63 2.02 -15.60
N LEU A 99 10.75 0.70 -15.37
CA LEU A 99 9.98 -0.30 -16.12
C LEU A 99 8.47 -0.10 -15.92
N ALA A 100 8.03 0.08 -14.68
CA ALA A 100 6.61 0.30 -14.37
C ALA A 100 6.05 1.56 -15.05
N ARG A 101 6.86 2.63 -15.18
CA ARG A 101 6.47 3.86 -15.89
C ARG A 101 6.28 3.62 -17.38
N GLU A 102 7.23 2.96 -18.03
CA GLU A 102 7.13 2.66 -19.46
C GLU A 102 5.98 1.68 -19.76
N GLN A 103 5.78 0.68 -18.90
CA GLN A 103 4.64 -0.21 -19.00
C GLN A 103 3.33 0.57 -18.93
N LEU A 104 3.16 1.44 -17.93
CA LEU A 104 1.94 2.23 -17.81
C LEU A 104 1.74 3.19 -18.99
N ARG A 105 2.81 3.85 -19.46
CA ARG A 105 2.75 4.73 -20.64
C ARG A 105 2.24 3.98 -21.86
N LEU A 106 2.86 2.84 -22.19
CA LEU A 106 2.46 2.01 -23.32
C LEU A 106 1.05 1.46 -23.14
N THR A 107 0.69 0.97 -21.96
CA THR A 107 -0.66 0.47 -21.68
C THR A 107 -1.71 1.55 -21.91
N LEU A 108 -1.52 2.76 -21.38
CA LEU A 108 -2.45 3.86 -21.58
C LEU A 108 -2.53 4.27 -23.06
N GLU A 109 -1.38 4.43 -23.73
CA GLU A 109 -1.31 4.78 -25.15
C GLU A 109 -2.07 3.76 -26.02
N GLN A 110 -1.85 2.46 -25.80
CA GLN A 110 -2.51 1.41 -26.57
C GLN A 110 -4.00 1.31 -26.25
N LEU A 111 -4.39 1.39 -24.97
CA LEU A 111 -5.79 1.35 -24.57
C LEU A 111 -6.59 2.51 -25.15
N THR A 112 -6.10 3.75 -25.03
CA THR A 112 -6.82 4.93 -25.52
C THR A 112 -6.84 5.01 -27.04
N THR A 113 -5.82 4.50 -27.72
CA THR A 113 -5.79 4.44 -29.19
C THR A 113 -6.78 3.40 -29.72
N ARG A 114 -6.82 2.21 -29.09
CA ARG A 114 -7.65 1.09 -29.56
C ARG A 114 -9.11 1.21 -29.15
N PHE A 115 -9.38 1.82 -28.00
CA PHE A 115 -10.71 1.94 -27.40
C PHE A 115 -10.98 3.40 -26.99
N PRO A 116 -11.19 4.32 -27.93
CA PRO A 116 -11.31 5.75 -27.64
C PRO A 116 -12.58 6.12 -26.84
N THR A 117 -13.59 5.26 -26.85
CA THR A 117 -14.88 5.42 -26.15
C THR A 117 -14.98 4.57 -24.88
N LEU A 118 -13.84 4.02 -24.41
CA LEU A 118 -13.75 3.19 -23.23
C LEU A 118 -14.29 3.92 -22.00
N ARG A 119 -15.25 3.30 -21.32
CA ARG A 119 -15.90 3.80 -20.11
C ARG A 119 -16.23 2.65 -19.16
N LEU A 120 -16.41 2.97 -17.88
CA LEU A 120 -16.90 2.02 -16.89
C LEU A 120 -18.36 1.68 -17.18
N THR A 121 -18.79 0.48 -16.80
CA THR A 121 -20.21 0.14 -16.80
C THR A 121 -20.88 0.65 -15.51
N ASP A 122 -22.11 1.16 -15.61
CA ASP A 122 -22.81 1.78 -14.48
C ASP A 122 -23.40 0.76 -13.48
N ASP A 123 -23.53 -0.50 -13.92
CA ASP A 123 -24.20 -1.59 -13.20
C ASP A 123 -23.27 -2.40 -12.29
N HIS A 124 -21.96 -2.16 -12.34
CA HIS A 124 -20.96 -2.91 -11.57
C HIS A 124 -20.14 -1.97 -10.68
N PRO A 125 -20.49 -1.79 -9.39
CA PRO A 125 -19.70 -0.99 -8.47
C PRO A 125 -18.30 -1.59 -8.28
N VAL A 126 -17.28 -0.73 -8.20
CA VAL A 126 -15.89 -1.15 -8.03
C VAL A 126 -15.64 -1.55 -6.58
N THR A 127 -15.47 -2.85 -6.34
CA THR A 127 -15.03 -3.38 -5.05
C THR A 127 -13.51 -3.44 -4.99
N MET A 128 -12.92 -2.97 -3.90
CA MET A 128 -11.48 -3.04 -3.67
C MET A 128 -11.11 -4.33 -2.96
N ARG A 129 -10.05 -5.00 -3.41
CA ARG A 129 -9.52 -6.20 -2.76
C ARG A 129 -9.10 -5.88 -1.32
N PRO A 130 -9.45 -6.71 -0.34
CA PRO A 130 -9.05 -6.52 1.05
C PRO A 130 -7.59 -7.00 1.27
N THR A 131 -6.62 -6.23 0.77
CA THR A 131 -5.18 -6.52 0.95
C THR A 131 -4.47 -5.45 1.78
N LEU A 132 -3.40 -5.84 2.47
CA LEU A 132 -2.61 -4.96 3.34
C LEU A 132 -1.65 -4.03 2.58
N ILE A 133 -1.23 -4.42 1.38
CA ILE A 133 -0.09 -3.81 0.68
C ILE A 133 -0.54 -3.02 -0.56
N HIS A 134 -1.56 -3.49 -1.27
CA HIS A 134 -1.99 -2.90 -2.54
C HIS A 134 -3.44 -2.45 -2.50
N ARG A 135 -3.68 -1.24 -3.01
CA ARG A 135 -5.03 -0.76 -3.31
C ARG A 135 -5.39 -1.16 -4.75
N SER A 136 -6.10 -2.27 -4.91
CA SER A 136 -6.44 -2.83 -6.23
C SER A 136 -7.92 -3.19 -6.33
N PRO A 137 -8.63 -2.81 -7.41
CA PRO A 137 -9.96 -3.33 -7.70
C PRO A 137 -9.96 -4.87 -7.78
N GLU A 138 -11.06 -5.50 -7.38
CA GLU A 138 -11.27 -6.93 -7.62
C GLU A 138 -11.41 -7.19 -9.12
N ASN A 139 -12.28 -6.40 -9.76
CA ASN A 139 -12.54 -6.37 -11.19
C ASN A 139 -12.83 -4.91 -11.61
N LEU A 140 -12.62 -4.58 -12.88
CA LEU A 140 -13.02 -3.31 -13.47
C LEU A 140 -13.80 -3.58 -14.76
N HIS A 141 -15.12 -3.43 -14.70
CA HIS A 141 -15.99 -3.70 -15.85
C HIS A 141 -16.03 -2.48 -16.77
N ILE A 142 -15.79 -2.72 -18.05
CA ILE A 142 -15.65 -1.68 -19.08
C ILE A 142 -16.47 -1.99 -20.32
N THR A 143 -16.87 -0.93 -21.03
CA THR A 143 -17.50 -0.97 -22.36
C THR A 143 -16.81 0.08 -23.24
N TRP A 144 -16.75 -0.13 -24.56
CA TRP A 144 -16.11 0.78 -25.51
C TRP A 144 -17.00 0.96 -26.73
#